data_AF-A0A939X475-F1
#
_entry.id   AF-A0A939X475-F1
#
_cell.length_a   1.000
_cell.length_b   1.000
_cell.length_c   1.000
_cell.angle_alpha   90.00
_cell.angle_beta   90.00
_cell.angle_gamma   90.00
#
_symmetry.space_group_name_H-M   'P 1'
#
loop_
_entity.id
_entity.type
_entity.pdbx_description
1 polymer ?
#
loop_
_entity_poly.entity_id
_entity_poly.type
_entity_poly.pdbx_seq_one_letter_code
_entity_poly.pdbx_strand_id
1 'polypeptide(L)'
;MNKVKLQAILLSLAVCALCFSCSAKKQTVFLSDRHGLSFDVVVHAESALQGYSTLVLFDQHNDVSSFDAEVTSFNWVGRLVESGFIKKVYWVPSYKLDDLSKHANQEYLRKNLSELEGERAERIFSAFYICGLDELKELNLGKVIVTFDFDVLCKAEEPTAFISGATAWIEAQDCVLLTLAFSAAYQDEPAAAWKNLEAFVLGYGKNADWRINCGDFAEKPESNEENESWNLWKKKPEIFSIFDAGFYSGAYFWLNAPRSVQSELIKKGILPYSENDTTSAEILKIWKNESYRAFYEKYAEKLPEYKEIAVNALKDSLNGGIFPPVYSSYDLAVQNSVGVAVRFRTVTNDRGCFALYCGVEDLEGAIRHCAFEAARDPRYPHIEKAELDKLYVNISIFSDWQKMNGALDFVPGFDSLIMDNPNASTEDLKRTLLQASLATERAYSAQEFLRRLCRKAKIDGNAWQTEPQNLEFFKAPTITYTSKIHE
;
A
#
# COMPACT_ATOMS: atom_id res chain seq x y z
N MET A 1 -14.21 -12.93 27.64
CA MET A 1 -14.54 -11.49 27.83
C MET A 1 -16.03 -11.35 28.19
N ASN A 2 -16.37 -10.60 29.25
CA ASN A 2 -17.74 -10.50 29.79
C ASN A 2 -18.78 -10.11 28.72
N LYS A 3 -19.95 -10.78 28.73
CA LYS A 3 -21.08 -10.56 27.79
C LYS A 3 -21.48 -9.08 27.61
N VAL A 4 -21.20 -8.25 28.62
CA VAL A 4 -21.46 -6.80 28.62
C VAL A 4 -20.49 -6.02 27.72
N LYS A 5 -19.23 -6.46 27.54
CA LYS A 5 -18.27 -5.85 26.60
C LYS A 5 -18.53 -6.24 25.15
N LEU A 6 -19.04 -7.44 24.90
CA LEU A 6 -19.50 -7.84 23.57
C LEU A 6 -20.69 -6.96 23.13
N GLN A 7 -21.61 -6.66 24.05
CA GLN A 7 -22.70 -5.70 23.82
C GLN A 7 -22.21 -4.25 23.65
N ALA A 8 -21.15 -3.83 24.34
CA ALA A 8 -20.57 -2.49 24.16
C ALA A 8 -19.86 -2.34 22.81
N ILE A 9 -19.16 -3.37 22.33
CA ILE A 9 -18.56 -3.42 20.99
C ILE A 9 -19.66 -3.43 19.91
N LEU A 10 -20.73 -4.21 20.14
CA LEU A 10 -21.94 -4.20 19.29
C LEU A 10 -22.66 -2.84 19.30
N LEU A 11 -22.61 -2.07 20.40
CA LEU A 11 -23.23 -0.74 20.49
C LEU A 11 -22.37 0.36 19.85
N SER A 12 -21.04 0.25 19.84
CA SER A 12 -20.16 1.17 19.11
C SER A 12 -20.14 0.91 17.60
N LEU A 13 -20.55 -0.29 17.16
CA LEU A 13 -20.71 -0.65 15.74
C LEU A 13 -22.08 -0.24 15.16
N ALA A 14 -22.96 0.36 15.95
CA ALA A 14 -24.29 0.83 15.52
C ALA A 14 -24.27 2.18 14.74
N VAL A 15 -23.09 2.68 14.34
CA VAL A 15 -22.95 3.92 13.54
C VAL A 15 -22.59 3.65 12.06
N CYS A 16 -22.29 2.42 11.65
CA CYS A 16 -22.18 2.09 10.22
C CYS A 16 -23.53 1.60 9.68
N ALA A 17 -24.45 2.54 9.44
CA ALA A 17 -25.68 2.29 8.70
C ALA A 17 -25.37 2.06 7.20
N LEU A 18 -24.79 0.91 6.86
CA LEU A 18 -24.91 0.41 5.49
C LEU A 18 -26.38 0.05 5.28
N CYS A 19 -27.06 0.85 4.46
CA CYS A 19 -28.43 0.60 4.03
C CYS A 19 -28.50 -0.69 3.21
N PHE A 20 -28.60 -1.84 3.88
CA PHE A 20 -28.93 -3.13 3.27
C PHE A 20 -30.41 -3.14 2.86
N SER A 21 -30.74 -2.44 1.77
CA SER A 21 -32.07 -2.46 1.18
C SER A 21 -32.35 -3.78 0.44
N CYS A 22 -33.58 -4.25 0.52
CA CYS A 22 -34.11 -5.54 0.05
C CYS A 22 -34.19 -5.72 -1.48
N SER A 23 -33.17 -5.34 -2.24
CA SER A 23 -32.96 -5.91 -3.58
C SER A 23 -32.10 -7.17 -3.45
N ALA A 24 -32.19 -8.13 -4.38
CA ALA A 24 -31.40 -9.36 -4.35
C ALA A 24 -29.92 -9.01 -4.02
N LYS A 25 -29.46 -9.39 -2.82
CA LYS A 25 -28.20 -8.89 -2.27
C LYS A 25 -27.06 -9.27 -3.22
N LYS A 26 -26.52 -8.25 -3.87
CA LYS A 26 -25.31 -8.34 -4.68
C LYS A 26 -24.20 -8.91 -3.79
N GLN A 27 -23.45 -9.89 -4.27
CA GLN A 27 -22.26 -10.39 -3.56
C GLN A 27 -21.33 -9.21 -3.25
N THR A 28 -20.77 -9.16 -2.04
CA THR A 28 -19.77 -8.15 -1.68
C THR A 28 -18.37 -8.71 -1.91
N VAL A 29 -17.53 -7.93 -2.59
CA VAL A 29 -16.09 -8.20 -2.73
C VAL A 29 -15.35 -7.14 -1.92
N PHE A 30 -14.62 -7.56 -0.91
CA PHE A 30 -13.91 -6.70 0.03
C PHE A 30 -12.40 -6.82 -0.17
N LEU A 31 -11.74 -5.73 -0.53
CA LEU A 31 -10.29 -5.66 -0.73
C LEU A 31 -9.65 -5.01 0.48
N SER A 32 -8.51 -5.54 0.89
CA SER A 32 -7.76 -5.04 2.03
C SER A 32 -6.26 -5.32 1.87
N ASP A 33 -5.42 -4.45 2.41
CA ASP A 33 -3.99 -4.71 2.59
C ASP A 33 -3.70 -5.52 3.86
N ARG A 34 -4.74 -5.92 4.60
CA ARG A 34 -4.66 -6.70 5.86
C ARG A 34 -5.69 -7.81 5.89
N HIS A 35 -5.29 -9.01 6.30
CA HIS A 35 -6.18 -10.18 6.26
C HIS A 35 -7.04 -10.24 7.52
N GLY A 36 -6.50 -9.81 8.67
CA GLY A 36 -7.23 -9.71 9.92
C GLY A 36 -8.48 -8.82 9.85
N LEU A 37 -8.50 -7.83 8.94
CA LEU A 37 -9.70 -7.01 8.68
C LEU A 37 -10.90 -7.82 8.16
N SER A 38 -10.67 -9.04 7.65
CA SER A 38 -11.74 -9.96 7.24
C SER A 38 -12.62 -10.36 8.42
N PHE A 39 -12.10 -10.40 9.66
CA PHE A 39 -12.85 -10.86 10.83
C PHE A 39 -14.18 -10.11 11.01
N ASP A 40 -14.12 -8.78 11.12
CA ASP A 40 -15.30 -7.96 11.38
C ASP A 40 -16.27 -8.00 10.20
N VAL A 41 -15.76 -8.07 8.97
CA VAL A 41 -16.57 -8.17 7.75
C VAL A 41 -17.32 -9.51 7.71
N VAL A 42 -16.67 -10.60 8.08
CA VAL A 42 -17.28 -11.94 8.16
C VAL A 42 -18.32 -12.00 9.28
N VAL A 43 -18.01 -11.51 10.48
CA VAL A 43 -18.96 -11.45 11.60
C VAL A 43 -20.21 -10.64 11.24
N HIS A 44 -20.02 -9.51 10.55
CA HIS A 44 -21.13 -8.68 10.09
C HIS A 44 -21.99 -9.39 9.04
N ALA A 45 -21.36 -10.01 8.03
CA ALA A 45 -22.05 -10.75 6.99
C ALA A 45 -22.87 -11.93 7.55
N GLU A 46 -22.32 -12.68 8.51
CA GLU A 46 -23.03 -13.75 9.23
C GLU A 46 -24.24 -13.22 9.99
N SER A 47 -24.04 -12.17 10.79
CA SER A 47 -25.08 -11.59 11.64
C SER A 47 -26.27 -11.07 10.83
N ALA A 48 -26.01 -10.53 9.63
CA ALA A 48 -27.03 -9.97 8.75
C ALA A 48 -27.89 -11.02 8.03
N LEU A 49 -27.47 -12.29 8.04
CA LEU A 49 -28.00 -13.33 7.15
C LEU A 49 -28.29 -14.66 7.86
N GLN A 50 -27.97 -14.76 9.15
CA GLN A 50 -28.39 -15.82 10.07
C GLN A 50 -28.20 -17.25 9.53
N GLY A 51 -26.98 -17.61 9.11
CA GLY A 51 -26.67 -19.02 8.91
C GLY A 51 -25.74 -19.38 7.76
N TYR A 52 -24.63 -18.66 7.52
CA TYR A 52 -23.51 -19.38 6.91
C TYR A 52 -22.77 -20.14 8.00
N SER A 53 -22.10 -21.19 7.56
CA SER A 53 -21.35 -22.05 8.47
C SER A 53 -20.11 -22.60 7.81
N THR A 54 -19.87 -22.20 6.55
CA THR A 54 -18.78 -22.70 5.72
C THR A 54 -17.96 -21.50 5.25
N LEU A 55 -16.71 -21.46 5.71
CA LEU A 55 -15.68 -20.59 5.21
C LEU A 55 -14.78 -21.40 4.28
N VAL A 56 -14.42 -20.84 3.13
CA VAL A 56 -13.30 -21.32 2.32
C VAL A 56 -12.17 -20.32 2.43
N LEU A 57 -11.04 -20.78 2.95
CA LEU A 57 -9.86 -19.99 3.27
C LEU A 57 -8.75 -20.36 2.28
N PHE A 58 -8.46 -19.46 1.34
CA PHE A 58 -7.25 -19.53 0.52
C PHE A 58 -6.19 -18.69 1.21
N ASP A 59 -5.29 -19.34 1.93
CA ASP A 59 -4.25 -18.68 2.71
C ASP A 59 -3.16 -19.69 3.04
N GLN A 60 -1.89 -19.30 2.98
CA GLN A 60 -0.79 -20.12 3.46
C GLN A 60 -0.89 -20.42 4.96
N HIS A 61 -1.51 -19.53 5.74
CA HIS A 61 -1.74 -19.66 7.17
C HIS A 61 -3.16 -20.15 7.47
N ASN A 62 -3.34 -20.77 8.65
CA ASN A 62 -4.65 -21.24 9.11
C ASN A 62 -5.34 -20.27 10.08
N ASP A 63 -4.61 -19.29 10.58
CA ASP A 63 -5.05 -18.25 11.52
C ASP A 63 -5.78 -18.78 12.76
N VAL A 64 -5.24 -19.85 13.36
CA VAL A 64 -5.75 -20.47 14.60
C VAL A 64 -4.73 -20.54 15.74
N SER A 65 -3.95 -19.49 15.98
CA SER A 65 -2.98 -19.44 17.10
C SER A 65 -3.35 -18.39 18.16
N SER A 66 -2.59 -18.26 19.25
CA SER A 66 -2.66 -17.11 20.18
C SER A 66 -4.06 -16.65 20.63
N PHE A 67 -4.86 -17.58 21.16
CA PHE A 67 -6.28 -17.32 21.48
C PHE A 67 -6.56 -16.42 22.69
N ASP A 68 -5.59 -16.24 23.58
CA ASP A 68 -5.74 -15.39 24.77
C ASP A 68 -5.53 -13.89 24.46
N ALA A 69 -5.15 -13.57 23.23
CA ALA A 69 -4.98 -12.21 22.74
C ALA A 69 -6.29 -11.61 22.19
N GLU A 70 -6.23 -10.32 21.87
CA GLU A 70 -7.22 -9.67 20.99
C GLU A 70 -7.26 -10.37 19.62
N VAL A 71 -8.30 -10.10 18.82
CA VAL A 71 -8.36 -10.68 17.47
C VAL A 71 -7.24 -10.08 16.63
N THR A 72 -6.43 -10.94 16.01
CA THR A 72 -5.29 -10.56 15.16
C THR A 72 -5.30 -11.39 13.88
N SER A 73 -4.41 -11.05 12.94
CA SER A 73 -4.19 -11.84 11.72
C SER A 73 -3.90 -13.32 12.00
N PHE A 74 -3.32 -13.67 13.15
CA PHE A 74 -2.94 -15.05 13.45
C PHE A 74 -4.03 -15.91 14.09
N ASN A 75 -5.16 -15.33 14.50
CA ASN A 75 -6.15 -16.02 15.32
C ASN A 75 -7.60 -15.83 14.88
N TRP A 76 -7.85 -14.96 13.89
CA TRP A 76 -9.20 -14.52 13.58
C TRP A 76 -10.10 -15.65 13.07
N VAL A 77 -9.58 -16.59 12.27
CA VAL A 77 -10.35 -17.77 11.82
C VAL A 77 -10.69 -18.68 13.00
N GLY A 78 -9.72 -18.93 13.88
CA GLY A 78 -9.96 -19.71 15.11
C GLY A 78 -11.06 -19.07 15.98
N ARG A 79 -11.04 -17.74 16.10
CA ARG A 79 -12.03 -16.97 16.86
C ARG A 79 -13.42 -17.00 16.22
N LEU A 80 -13.52 -17.04 14.89
CA LEU A 80 -14.80 -17.25 14.18
C LEU A 80 -15.41 -18.62 14.51
N VAL A 81 -14.59 -19.67 14.50
CA VAL A 81 -15.03 -21.04 14.81
C VAL A 81 -15.44 -21.18 16.27
N GLU A 82 -14.61 -20.67 17.17
CA GLU A 82 -14.88 -20.68 18.61
C GLU A 82 -16.18 -19.96 18.96
N SER A 83 -16.39 -18.78 18.38
CA SER A 83 -17.58 -17.95 18.60
C SER A 83 -18.83 -18.52 17.92
N GLY A 84 -18.68 -19.55 17.09
CA GLY A 84 -19.79 -20.23 16.42
C GLY A 84 -20.33 -19.51 15.19
N PHE A 85 -19.64 -18.47 14.71
CA PHE A 85 -19.96 -17.82 13.44
C PHE A 85 -19.68 -18.76 12.27
N ILE A 86 -18.58 -19.52 12.33
CA ILE A 86 -18.20 -20.50 11.32
C ILE A 86 -18.18 -21.90 11.95
N LYS A 87 -18.66 -22.93 11.24
CA LYS A 87 -18.68 -24.32 11.71
C LYS A 87 -17.74 -25.24 10.93
N LYS A 88 -17.43 -24.87 9.69
CA LYS A 88 -16.56 -25.60 8.77
C LYS A 88 -15.65 -24.60 8.06
N VAL A 89 -14.38 -24.94 7.99
CA VAL A 89 -13.35 -24.21 7.25
C VAL A 89 -12.75 -25.16 6.23
N TYR A 90 -12.87 -24.86 4.95
CA TYR A 90 -12.13 -25.53 3.89
C TYR A 90 -10.87 -24.71 3.61
N TRP A 91 -9.73 -25.22 4.06
CA TRP A 91 -8.46 -24.51 4.00
C TRP A 91 -7.64 -24.99 2.80
N VAL A 92 -7.30 -24.05 1.92
CA VAL A 92 -6.44 -24.22 0.74
C VAL A 92 -5.10 -23.56 1.04
N PRO A 93 -4.11 -24.31 1.56
CA PRO A 93 -2.86 -23.75 2.07
C PRO A 93 -1.84 -23.36 0.99
N SER A 94 -2.09 -23.73 -0.27
CA SER A 94 -1.12 -23.53 -1.35
C SER A 94 -1.79 -23.65 -2.71
N TYR A 95 -1.25 -22.93 -3.70
CA TYR A 95 -1.65 -23.05 -5.11
C TYR A 95 -1.37 -24.44 -5.72
N LYS A 96 -0.45 -25.21 -5.11
CA LYS A 96 -0.16 -26.63 -5.42
C LYS A 96 -0.17 -27.41 -4.11
N LEU A 97 -1.16 -28.30 -3.94
CA LEU A 97 -1.28 -29.15 -2.76
C LEU A 97 -1.12 -30.62 -3.15
N ASP A 98 -0.09 -31.27 -2.62
CA ASP A 98 0.10 -32.72 -2.66
C ASP A 98 -0.17 -33.36 -1.29
N ASP A 99 -0.18 -34.70 -1.24
CA ASP A 99 -0.50 -35.45 -0.02
C ASP A 99 0.49 -35.20 1.13
N LEU A 100 1.78 -35.03 0.81
CA LEU A 100 2.83 -34.75 1.81
C LEU A 100 2.63 -33.37 2.43
N SER A 101 2.37 -32.37 1.61
CA SER A 101 2.08 -30.99 2.03
C SER A 101 0.76 -30.93 2.81
N LYS A 102 -0.25 -31.71 2.42
CA LYS A 102 -1.51 -31.83 3.17
C LYS A 102 -1.27 -32.38 4.58
N HIS A 103 -0.45 -33.42 4.73
CA HIS A 103 -0.09 -33.94 6.05
C HIS A 103 0.70 -32.92 6.90
N ALA A 104 1.67 -32.23 6.29
CA ALA A 104 2.44 -31.19 6.97
C ALA A 104 1.53 -30.05 7.49
N ASN A 105 0.54 -29.62 6.69
CA ASN A 105 -0.43 -28.60 7.09
C ASN A 105 -1.36 -29.07 8.23
N GLN A 106 -1.70 -30.37 8.29
CA GLN A 106 -2.44 -30.93 9.44
C GLN A 106 -1.62 -30.88 10.73
N GLU A 107 -0.34 -31.23 10.67
CA GLU A 107 0.57 -31.14 11.83
C GLU A 107 0.80 -29.67 12.25
N TYR A 108 0.91 -28.76 11.28
CA TYR A 108 0.98 -27.32 11.57
C TYR A 108 -0.27 -26.82 12.30
N LEU A 109 -1.46 -27.21 11.83
CA LEU A 109 -2.73 -26.89 12.51
C LEU A 109 -2.76 -27.45 13.95
N ARG A 110 -2.38 -28.72 14.15
CA ARG A 110 -2.30 -29.33 15.50
C ARG A 110 -1.35 -28.58 16.41
N LYS A 111 -0.18 -28.19 15.90
CA LYS A 111 0.82 -27.43 16.65
C LYS A 111 0.26 -26.08 17.13
N ASN A 112 -0.42 -25.33 16.26
CA ASN A 112 -1.01 -24.04 16.61
C ASN A 112 -2.10 -24.16 17.70
N LEU A 113 -2.79 -25.30 17.76
CA LEU A 113 -3.82 -25.58 18.76
C LEU A 113 -3.27 -26.17 20.07
N SER A 114 -1.97 -26.46 20.16
CA SER A 114 -1.37 -27.20 21.30
C SER A 114 -1.46 -26.48 22.65
N GLU A 115 -1.66 -25.16 22.64
CA GLU A 115 -1.82 -24.33 23.84
C GLU A 115 -3.27 -24.29 24.36
N LEU A 116 -4.23 -24.85 23.61
CA LEU A 116 -5.65 -24.88 23.99
C LEU A 116 -6.02 -26.13 24.80
N GLU A 117 -6.95 -25.98 25.74
CA GLU A 117 -7.54 -27.11 26.46
C GLU A 117 -8.35 -28.03 25.52
N GLY A 118 -8.35 -29.34 25.83
CA GLY A 118 -8.74 -30.42 24.91
C GLY A 118 -10.05 -30.22 24.15
N GLU A 119 -11.17 -29.93 24.81
CA GLU A 119 -12.47 -29.78 24.11
C GLU A 119 -12.49 -28.60 23.13
N ARG A 120 -11.81 -27.51 23.50
CA ARG A 120 -11.71 -26.30 22.68
C ARG A 120 -10.83 -26.55 21.45
N ALA A 121 -9.67 -27.18 21.65
CA ALA A 121 -8.76 -27.56 20.58
C ALA A 121 -9.44 -28.51 19.58
N GLU A 122 -10.09 -29.56 20.06
CA GLU A 122 -10.79 -30.55 19.24
C GLU A 122 -11.95 -29.93 18.45
N ARG A 123 -12.71 -29.01 19.06
CA ARG A 123 -13.77 -28.28 18.36
C ARG A 123 -13.24 -27.48 17.16
N ILE A 124 -12.10 -26.81 17.32
CA ILE A 124 -11.50 -26.02 16.22
C ILE A 124 -10.89 -26.96 15.19
N PHE A 125 -10.12 -27.97 15.62
CA PHE A 125 -9.49 -28.93 14.73
C PHE A 125 -10.51 -29.65 13.84
N SER A 126 -11.63 -30.11 14.42
CA SER A 126 -12.69 -30.82 13.69
C SER A 126 -13.50 -29.94 12.74
N ALA A 127 -13.39 -28.61 12.84
CA ALA A 127 -14.00 -27.69 11.89
C ALA A 127 -13.19 -27.57 10.58
N PHE A 128 -11.90 -27.93 10.57
CA PHE A 128 -11.01 -27.72 9.44
C PHE A 128 -10.94 -28.92 8.49
N TYR A 129 -11.01 -28.63 7.19
CA TYR A 129 -10.84 -29.56 6.08
C TYR A 129 -9.75 -29.02 5.16
N ILE A 130 -8.58 -29.64 5.16
CA ILE A 130 -7.47 -29.22 4.29
C ILE A 130 -7.70 -29.81 2.90
N CYS A 131 -7.70 -28.97 1.86
CA CYS A 131 -8.01 -29.39 0.50
C CYS A 131 -7.32 -28.54 -0.56
N GLY A 132 -7.19 -29.10 -1.75
CA GLY A 132 -6.72 -28.36 -2.94
C GLY A 132 -7.90 -27.78 -3.72
N LEU A 133 -7.60 -26.90 -4.68
CA LEU A 133 -8.63 -26.32 -5.55
C LEU A 133 -9.40 -27.39 -6.36
N ASP A 134 -8.73 -28.47 -6.80
CA ASP A 134 -9.41 -29.54 -7.54
C ASP A 134 -10.35 -30.36 -6.66
N GLU A 135 -9.98 -30.62 -5.39
CA GLU A 135 -10.89 -31.25 -4.43
C GLU A 135 -12.10 -30.34 -4.15
N LEU A 136 -11.90 -29.02 -4.03
CA LEU A 136 -12.99 -28.06 -3.83
C LEU A 136 -14.02 -28.06 -4.96
N LYS A 137 -13.59 -28.27 -6.20
CA LYS A 137 -14.48 -28.31 -7.38
C LYS A 137 -15.48 -29.48 -7.32
N GLU A 138 -15.11 -30.56 -6.64
CA GLU A 138 -15.96 -31.75 -6.48
C GLU A 138 -16.97 -31.63 -5.32
N LEU A 139 -16.85 -30.60 -4.49
CA LEU A 139 -17.69 -30.40 -3.31
C LEU A 139 -18.90 -29.51 -3.61
N ASN A 140 -20.06 -29.89 -3.09
CA ASN A 140 -21.23 -29.01 -3.01
C ASN A 140 -21.32 -28.39 -1.62
N LEU A 141 -20.83 -27.16 -1.50
CA LEU A 141 -20.75 -26.44 -0.23
C LEU A 141 -22.01 -25.61 0.09
N GLY A 142 -22.95 -25.52 -0.84
CA GLY A 142 -24.08 -24.63 -0.75
C GLY A 142 -23.62 -23.17 -0.65
N LYS A 143 -23.96 -22.53 0.46
CA LYS A 143 -23.72 -21.11 0.69
C LYS A 143 -22.42 -20.89 1.45
N VAL A 144 -21.54 -20.05 0.91
CA VAL A 144 -20.16 -19.92 1.41
C VAL A 144 -19.74 -18.46 1.62
N ILE A 145 -18.82 -18.28 2.56
CA ILE A 145 -17.94 -17.12 2.64
C ILE A 145 -16.59 -17.58 2.11
N VAL A 146 -15.94 -16.74 1.30
CA VAL A 146 -14.60 -17.01 0.80
C VAL A 146 -13.68 -15.90 1.29
N THR A 147 -12.55 -16.28 1.89
CA THR A 147 -11.44 -15.36 2.12
C THR A 147 -10.25 -15.82 1.30
N PHE A 148 -9.62 -14.89 0.59
CA PHE A 148 -8.51 -15.15 -0.29
C PHE A 148 -7.37 -14.20 0.05
N ASP A 149 -6.41 -14.70 0.79
CA ASP A 149 -5.12 -14.05 0.95
C ASP A 149 -4.21 -14.44 -0.22
N PHE A 150 -3.65 -13.45 -0.90
CA PHE A 150 -2.70 -13.67 -1.99
C PHE A 150 -1.39 -14.32 -1.53
N ASP A 151 -1.18 -14.43 -0.22
CA ASP A 151 -0.09 -15.19 0.40
C ASP A 151 -0.13 -16.69 0.05
N VAL A 152 -1.30 -17.22 -0.31
CA VAL A 152 -1.44 -18.59 -0.87
C VAL A 152 -0.63 -18.80 -2.16
N LEU A 153 -0.24 -17.71 -2.83
CA LEU A 153 0.57 -17.67 -4.05
C LEU A 153 2.04 -17.34 -3.76
N CYS A 154 2.46 -17.25 -2.49
CA CYS A 154 3.84 -16.97 -2.13
C CYS A 154 4.79 -17.96 -2.82
N LYS A 155 5.77 -17.43 -3.56
CA LYS A 155 6.76 -18.21 -4.35
C LYS A 155 6.15 -19.08 -5.46
N ALA A 156 4.94 -18.74 -5.94
CA ALA A 156 4.36 -19.41 -7.08
C ALA A 156 5.09 -19.03 -8.37
N GLU A 157 5.55 -20.02 -9.14
CA GLU A 157 6.22 -19.79 -10.43
C GLU A 157 5.21 -19.43 -11.54
N GLU A 158 4.07 -20.13 -11.59
CA GLU A 158 3.04 -19.97 -12.62
C GLU A 158 1.62 -20.07 -12.02
N PRO A 159 1.18 -19.06 -11.24
CA PRO A 159 -0.10 -19.10 -10.52
C PRO A 159 -1.33 -18.89 -11.42
N THR A 160 -1.15 -18.52 -12.70
CA THR A 160 -2.24 -18.09 -13.61
C THR A 160 -3.40 -19.10 -13.69
N ALA A 161 -3.10 -20.40 -13.82
CA ALA A 161 -4.11 -21.44 -13.90
C ALA A 161 -4.88 -21.61 -12.58
N PHE A 162 -4.17 -21.46 -11.45
CA PHE A 162 -4.78 -21.51 -10.12
C PHE A 162 -5.70 -20.32 -9.89
N ILE A 163 -5.25 -19.09 -10.20
CA ILE A 163 -6.06 -17.87 -10.08
C ILE A 163 -7.33 -18.02 -10.93
N SER A 164 -7.17 -18.36 -12.21
CA SER A 164 -8.31 -18.52 -13.13
C SER A 164 -9.29 -19.59 -12.63
N GLY A 165 -8.77 -20.72 -12.14
CA GLY A 165 -9.58 -21.80 -11.58
C GLY A 165 -10.28 -21.41 -10.29
N ALA A 166 -9.61 -20.69 -9.39
CA ALA A 166 -10.17 -20.23 -8.12
C ALA A 166 -11.25 -19.18 -8.36
N THR A 167 -10.98 -18.18 -9.22
CA THR A 167 -11.97 -17.17 -9.63
C THR A 167 -13.21 -17.84 -10.23
N ALA A 168 -13.05 -18.75 -11.20
CA ALA A 168 -14.16 -19.47 -11.81
C ALA A 168 -14.94 -20.31 -10.79
N TRP A 169 -14.24 -20.96 -9.86
CA TRP A 169 -14.87 -21.74 -8.79
C TRP A 169 -15.69 -20.83 -7.84
N ILE A 170 -15.14 -19.70 -7.40
CA ILE A 170 -15.83 -18.71 -6.55
C ILE A 170 -17.08 -18.19 -7.26
N GLU A 171 -16.99 -17.91 -8.55
CA GLU A 171 -18.14 -17.51 -9.37
C GLU A 171 -19.18 -18.63 -9.55
N ALA A 172 -18.80 -19.90 -9.47
CA ALA A 172 -19.78 -20.97 -9.48
C ALA A 172 -20.55 -21.12 -8.15
N GLN A 173 -20.01 -20.59 -7.03
CA GLN A 173 -20.62 -20.72 -5.72
C GLN A 173 -21.73 -19.68 -5.43
N ASP A 174 -22.64 -20.02 -4.51
CA ASP A 174 -23.48 -19.05 -3.79
C ASP A 174 -22.64 -18.35 -2.70
N CYS A 175 -21.65 -17.60 -3.17
CA CYS A 175 -20.72 -16.85 -2.34
C CYS A 175 -21.32 -15.48 -2.02
N VAL A 176 -21.47 -15.20 -0.72
CA VAL A 176 -22.11 -13.95 -0.26
C VAL A 176 -21.10 -12.86 0.05
N LEU A 177 -19.96 -13.26 0.60
CA LEU A 177 -18.84 -12.39 0.90
C LEU A 177 -17.58 -13.04 0.35
N LEU A 178 -16.85 -12.29 -0.46
CA LEU A 178 -15.48 -12.58 -0.86
C LEU A 178 -14.58 -11.51 -0.24
N THR A 179 -13.60 -11.91 0.56
CA THR A 179 -12.50 -11.01 0.96
C THR A 179 -11.25 -11.34 0.16
N LEU A 180 -10.51 -10.31 -0.26
CA LEU A 180 -9.24 -10.38 -0.98
C LEU A 180 -8.21 -9.58 -0.17
N ALA A 181 -7.14 -10.23 0.31
CA ALA A 181 -6.13 -9.61 1.18
C ALA A 181 -4.71 -9.68 0.60
N PHE A 182 -3.88 -8.69 0.91
CA PHE A 182 -2.44 -8.62 0.62
C PHE A 182 -1.60 -8.58 1.90
N SER A 183 -2.01 -9.34 2.92
CA SER A 183 -1.68 -9.04 4.32
C SER A 183 -0.23 -9.25 4.72
N ALA A 184 0.43 -10.22 4.11
CA ALA A 184 1.85 -10.42 4.27
C ALA A 184 2.46 -10.92 2.97
N ALA A 185 2.06 -10.29 1.84
CA ALA A 185 2.45 -10.62 0.48
C ALA A 185 3.97 -10.51 0.25
N TYR A 186 4.68 -11.44 0.87
CA TYR A 186 6.03 -11.82 0.57
C TYR A 186 5.96 -12.48 -0.79
N GLN A 187 6.05 -11.63 -1.80
CA GLN A 187 6.29 -12.03 -3.16
C GLN A 187 7.69 -11.53 -3.47
N ASP A 188 8.59 -12.44 -3.87
CA ASP A 188 9.96 -12.06 -4.23
C ASP A 188 9.95 -11.02 -5.37
N GLU A 189 8.85 -10.95 -6.13
CA GLU A 189 8.59 -10.00 -7.21
C GLU A 189 7.25 -9.26 -7.03
N PRO A 190 7.26 -8.00 -6.56
CA PRO A 190 6.05 -7.16 -6.39
C PRO A 190 5.19 -7.02 -7.65
N ALA A 191 5.81 -6.92 -8.82
CA ALA A 191 5.09 -6.84 -10.09
C ALA A 191 4.25 -8.10 -10.36
N ALA A 192 4.75 -9.28 -9.99
CA ALA A 192 3.99 -10.53 -10.12
C ALA A 192 2.78 -10.56 -9.19
N ALA A 193 2.92 -10.06 -7.96
CA ALA A 193 1.83 -9.95 -7.00
C ALA A 193 0.68 -9.06 -7.52
N TRP A 194 1.02 -7.89 -8.06
CA TRP A 194 0.03 -7.00 -8.68
C TRP A 194 -0.63 -7.62 -9.90
N LYS A 195 0.14 -8.31 -10.75
CA LYS A 195 -0.38 -9.04 -11.91
C LYS A 195 -1.37 -10.13 -11.49
N ASN A 196 -1.12 -10.81 -10.37
CA ASN A 196 -2.02 -11.81 -9.82
C ASN A 196 -3.34 -11.18 -9.36
N LEU A 197 -3.30 -10.04 -8.67
CA LEU A 197 -4.50 -9.27 -8.33
C LEU A 197 -5.28 -8.88 -9.59
N GLU A 198 -4.58 -8.31 -10.56
CA GLU A 198 -5.18 -7.85 -11.80
C GLU A 198 -5.86 -9.00 -12.55
N ALA A 199 -5.20 -10.17 -12.64
CA ALA A 199 -5.77 -11.37 -13.23
C ALA A 199 -7.05 -11.82 -12.51
N PHE A 200 -7.06 -11.79 -11.18
CA PHE A 200 -8.26 -12.12 -10.39
C PHE A 200 -9.39 -11.11 -10.67
N VAL A 201 -9.09 -9.81 -10.60
CA VAL A 201 -10.06 -8.73 -10.80
C VAL A 201 -10.64 -8.81 -12.22
N LEU A 202 -9.81 -8.98 -13.24
CA LEU A 202 -10.24 -9.15 -14.63
C LEU A 202 -11.08 -10.43 -14.83
N GLY A 203 -10.63 -11.54 -14.25
CA GLY A 203 -11.31 -12.83 -14.36
C GLY A 203 -12.67 -12.88 -13.66
N TYR A 204 -12.87 -12.06 -12.62
CA TYR A 204 -14.12 -12.00 -11.88
C TYR A 204 -15.17 -11.17 -12.64
N GLY A 205 -16.03 -11.84 -13.40
CA GLY A 205 -17.08 -11.28 -14.24
C GLY A 205 -18.43 -11.07 -13.55
N LYS A 206 -18.67 -11.68 -12.38
CA LYS A 206 -19.89 -11.46 -11.59
C LYS A 206 -20.05 -10.01 -11.19
N ASN A 207 -21.28 -9.51 -11.30
CA ASN A 207 -21.64 -8.18 -10.82
C ASN A 207 -21.63 -8.19 -9.28
N ALA A 208 -20.60 -7.60 -8.66
CA ALA A 208 -20.45 -7.53 -7.20
C ALA A 208 -20.38 -6.08 -6.67
N ASP A 209 -20.67 -5.88 -5.38
CA ASP A 209 -20.42 -4.62 -4.68
C ASP A 209 -18.95 -4.60 -4.21
N TRP A 210 -18.11 -3.83 -4.90
CA TRP A 210 -16.68 -3.78 -4.65
C TRP A 210 -16.37 -2.73 -3.58
N ARG A 211 -15.75 -3.18 -2.49
CA ARG A 211 -15.35 -2.37 -1.34
C ARG A 211 -13.85 -2.48 -1.11
N ILE A 212 -13.21 -1.39 -0.71
CA ILE A 212 -11.81 -1.37 -0.29
C ILE A 212 -11.71 -0.79 1.12
N ASN A 213 -10.86 -1.38 1.95
CA ASN A 213 -10.43 -0.85 3.23
C ASN A 213 -8.91 -0.77 3.22
N CYS A 214 -8.40 0.44 3.13
CA CYS A 214 -6.98 0.71 3.19
C CYS A 214 -6.57 0.89 4.65
N GLY A 215 -5.46 0.29 5.05
CA GLY A 215 -4.78 0.66 6.29
C GLY A 215 -4.41 2.15 6.34
N ASP A 216 -4.06 2.68 7.51
CA ASP A 216 -3.71 4.09 7.68
C ASP A 216 -2.36 4.46 7.04
N PHE A 217 -2.15 5.76 6.75
CA PHE A 217 -0.82 6.26 6.41
C PHE A 217 0.11 6.16 7.62
N ALA A 218 1.25 5.47 7.43
CA ALA A 218 2.21 5.14 8.50
C ALA A 218 1.62 4.28 9.63
N GLU A 219 0.71 3.39 9.26
CA GLU A 219 0.20 2.38 10.18
C GLU A 219 1.33 1.45 10.66
N LYS A 220 1.08 0.79 11.79
CA LYS A 220 2.01 -0.18 12.38
C LYS A 220 1.74 -1.57 11.81
N PRO A 221 2.75 -2.46 11.83
CA PRO A 221 2.51 -3.84 11.45
C PRO A 221 1.62 -4.52 12.50
N GLU A 222 0.69 -5.37 12.07
CA GLU A 222 -0.19 -6.21 12.89
C GLU A 222 0.48 -7.52 13.31
N SER A 223 1.54 -7.90 12.59
CA SER A 223 2.17 -9.21 12.71
C SER A 223 3.70 -9.10 12.61
N ASN A 224 4.41 -10.12 13.14
CA ASN A 224 5.87 -10.20 12.97
C ASN A 224 6.25 -10.41 11.51
N GLU A 225 5.48 -11.19 10.76
CA GLU A 225 5.70 -11.47 9.32
C GLU A 225 5.50 -10.21 8.47
N GLU A 226 4.50 -9.40 8.78
CA GLU A 226 4.29 -8.09 8.15
C GLU A 226 5.46 -7.15 8.48
N ASN A 227 5.89 -7.10 9.74
CA ASN A 227 7.07 -6.31 10.14
C ASN A 227 8.35 -6.78 9.42
N GLU A 228 8.57 -8.08 9.29
CA GLU A 228 9.70 -8.65 8.55
C GLU A 228 9.64 -8.28 7.06
N SER A 229 8.46 -8.38 6.44
CA SER A 229 8.21 -8.00 5.06
C SER A 229 8.49 -6.52 4.83
N TRP A 230 7.93 -5.63 5.66
CA TRP A 230 8.15 -4.20 5.56
C TRP A 230 9.63 -3.82 5.75
N ASN A 231 10.35 -4.52 6.64
CA ASN A 231 11.79 -4.33 6.82
C ASN A 231 12.59 -4.80 5.62
N LEU A 232 12.17 -5.87 4.95
CA LEU A 232 12.78 -6.33 3.71
C LEU A 232 12.55 -5.31 2.58
N TRP A 233 11.32 -4.82 2.42
CA TRP A 233 10.97 -3.82 1.41
C TRP A 233 11.86 -2.57 1.52
N LYS A 234 12.07 -2.10 2.75
CA LYS A 234 12.97 -0.97 3.04
C LYS A 234 14.44 -1.24 2.71
N LYS A 235 14.90 -2.49 2.86
CA LYS A 235 16.29 -2.89 2.61
C LYS A 235 16.60 -3.12 1.14
N LYS A 236 15.58 -3.47 0.33
CA LYS A 236 15.69 -3.77 -1.10
C LYS A 236 14.80 -2.87 -1.97
N PRO A 237 15.01 -1.54 -1.97
CA PRO A 237 14.18 -0.61 -2.76
C PRO A 237 14.25 -0.86 -4.27
N GLU A 238 15.30 -1.49 -4.80
CA GLU A 238 15.39 -1.95 -6.20
C GLU A 238 14.34 -2.99 -6.57
N ILE A 239 13.79 -3.71 -5.59
CA ILE A 239 12.74 -4.71 -5.79
C ILE A 239 11.38 -4.14 -5.39
N PHE A 240 11.30 -3.53 -4.21
CA PHE A 240 10.02 -3.19 -3.57
C PHE A 240 9.63 -1.72 -3.69
N SER A 241 10.53 -0.84 -4.11
CA SER A 241 10.22 0.58 -4.35
C SER A 241 10.24 0.94 -5.83
N ILE A 242 10.03 -0.08 -6.68
CA ILE A 242 9.96 0.09 -8.14
C ILE A 242 8.78 0.96 -8.53
N PHE A 243 8.97 1.75 -9.58
CA PHE A 243 7.93 2.60 -10.10
C PHE A 243 6.77 1.78 -10.68
N ASP A 244 5.53 2.20 -10.40
CA ASP A 244 4.28 1.59 -10.86
C ASP A 244 4.05 0.12 -10.44
N ALA A 245 4.84 -0.40 -9.50
CA ALA A 245 4.65 -1.73 -8.91
C ALA A 245 5.24 -1.85 -7.48
N GLY A 246 5.44 -0.72 -6.80
CA GLY A 246 6.06 -0.67 -5.48
C GLY A 246 5.15 -1.22 -4.38
N PHE A 247 5.77 -1.80 -3.35
CA PHE A 247 5.12 -2.29 -2.13
C PHE A 247 5.51 -1.40 -0.95
N TYR A 248 4.51 -0.87 -0.27
CA TYR A 248 4.67 0.02 0.89
C TYR A 248 3.65 -0.37 1.97
N SER A 249 3.88 0.09 3.20
CA SER A 249 3.00 -0.23 4.34
C SER A 249 1.68 0.57 4.32
N GLY A 250 0.57 -0.07 4.65
CA GLY A 250 -0.73 0.59 4.87
C GLY A 250 -1.28 1.26 3.62
N ALA A 251 -1.91 2.43 3.79
CA ALA A 251 -2.42 3.28 2.70
C ALA A 251 -1.46 3.49 1.53
N TYR A 252 -0.15 3.51 1.78
CA TYR A 252 0.86 3.68 0.74
C TYR A 252 0.86 2.55 -0.28
N PHE A 253 0.45 1.34 0.10
CA PHE A 253 0.28 0.21 -0.81
C PHE A 253 -0.71 0.56 -1.91
N TRP A 254 -1.94 0.89 -1.53
CA TRP A 254 -3.02 1.22 -2.44
C TRP A 254 -2.80 2.55 -3.18
N LEU A 255 -2.20 3.55 -2.53
CA LEU A 255 -1.83 4.79 -3.19
C LEU A 255 -0.94 4.55 -4.43
N ASN A 256 -0.09 3.51 -4.38
CA ASN A 256 0.86 3.14 -5.42
C ASN A 256 0.44 1.91 -6.24
N ALA A 257 -0.83 1.47 -6.14
CA ALA A 257 -1.34 0.37 -6.97
C ALA A 257 -1.15 0.68 -8.46
N PRO A 258 -0.77 -0.29 -9.32
CA PRO A 258 -0.54 -0.04 -10.74
C PRO A 258 -1.78 0.53 -11.45
N ARG A 259 -1.56 1.34 -12.49
CA ARG A 259 -2.66 2.00 -13.20
C ARG A 259 -3.68 1.05 -13.81
N SER A 260 -3.24 -0.14 -14.24
CA SER A 260 -4.12 -1.18 -14.75
C SER A 260 -5.13 -1.65 -13.68
N VAL A 261 -4.62 -1.99 -12.49
CA VAL A 261 -5.43 -2.36 -11.32
C VAL A 261 -6.40 -1.25 -10.92
N GLN A 262 -5.90 0.00 -10.80
CA GLN A 262 -6.76 1.15 -10.47
C GLN A 262 -7.92 1.31 -11.46
N SER A 263 -7.61 1.19 -12.76
CA SER A 263 -8.59 1.38 -13.83
C SER A 263 -9.67 0.30 -13.81
N GLU A 264 -9.28 -0.96 -13.58
CA GLU A 264 -10.24 -2.07 -13.51
C GLU A 264 -11.12 -2.00 -12.27
N LEU A 265 -10.56 -1.67 -11.09
CA LEU A 265 -11.37 -1.47 -9.88
C LEU A 265 -12.34 -0.29 -10.02
N ILE A 266 -11.91 0.81 -10.65
CA ILE A 266 -12.80 1.95 -10.95
C ILE A 266 -13.94 1.54 -11.89
N LYS A 267 -13.65 0.78 -12.96
CA LYS A 267 -14.70 0.26 -13.87
C LYS A 267 -15.70 -0.63 -13.15
N LYS A 268 -15.26 -1.39 -12.15
CA LYS A 268 -16.13 -2.21 -11.29
C LYS A 268 -16.89 -1.43 -10.23
N GLY A 269 -16.70 -0.11 -10.15
CA GLY A 269 -17.41 0.76 -9.22
C GLY A 269 -16.94 0.63 -7.78
N ILE A 270 -15.65 0.37 -7.55
CA ILE A 270 -15.03 0.31 -6.21
C ILE A 270 -15.40 1.54 -5.37
N LEU A 271 -15.79 1.29 -4.12
CA LEU A 271 -16.14 2.29 -3.11
C LEU A 271 -15.36 2.02 -1.82
N PRO A 272 -15.21 3.04 -0.94
CA PRO A 272 -14.72 2.81 0.42
C PRO A 272 -15.60 1.79 1.16
N TYR A 273 -15.00 1.10 2.13
CA TYR A 273 -15.70 0.12 2.94
C TYR A 273 -16.89 0.73 3.70
N SER A 274 -16.71 1.94 4.23
CA SER A 274 -17.76 2.70 4.91
C SER A 274 -17.64 4.20 4.63
N GLU A 275 -18.67 4.97 4.97
CA GLU A 275 -18.65 6.44 4.86
C GLU A 275 -17.60 7.10 5.77
N ASN A 276 -17.18 6.40 6.85
CA ASN A 276 -16.17 6.88 7.78
C ASN A 276 -14.73 6.48 7.36
N ASP A 277 -14.58 5.67 6.31
CA ASP A 277 -13.29 5.28 5.78
C ASP A 277 -12.74 6.40 4.86
N THR A 278 -12.17 7.42 5.50
CA THR A 278 -11.64 8.60 4.84
C THR A 278 -10.36 8.32 4.07
N THR A 279 -9.54 7.38 4.53
CA THR A 279 -8.28 6.98 3.88
C THR A 279 -8.55 6.35 2.52
N SER A 280 -9.44 5.34 2.46
CA SER A 280 -9.84 4.73 1.18
C SER A 280 -10.54 5.75 0.27
N ALA A 281 -11.39 6.62 0.82
CA ALA A 281 -12.07 7.65 0.05
C ALA A 281 -11.09 8.61 -0.64
N GLU A 282 -10.03 9.03 0.06
CA GLU A 282 -9.02 9.92 -0.50
C GLU A 282 -8.16 9.22 -1.57
N ILE A 283 -7.78 7.95 -1.36
CA ILE A 283 -7.07 7.15 -2.37
C ILE A 283 -7.91 7.00 -3.64
N LEU A 284 -9.19 6.64 -3.52
CA LEU A 284 -10.08 6.51 -4.68
C LEU A 284 -10.31 7.83 -5.40
N LYS A 285 -10.33 8.96 -4.67
CA LYS A 285 -10.39 10.30 -5.26
C LYS A 285 -9.13 10.64 -6.06
N ILE A 286 -7.95 10.27 -5.56
CA ILE A 286 -6.69 10.41 -6.30
C ILE A 286 -6.71 9.54 -7.56
N TRP A 287 -7.11 8.27 -7.46
CA TRP A 287 -7.20 7.39 -8.62
C TRP A 287 -8.14 7.94 -9.70
N LYS A 288 -9.23 8.61 -9.31
CA LYS A 288 -10.21 9.23 -10.21
C LYS A 288 -9.84 10.63 -10.71
N ASN A 289 -8.72 11.20 -10.25
CA ASN A 289 -8.31 12.56 -10.64
C ASN A 289 -7.77 12.58 -12.08
N GLU A 290 -8.56 13.10 -13.02
CA GLU A 290 -8.22 13.16 -14.45
C GLU A 290 -7.00 14.05 -14.74
N SER A 291 -6.86 15.18 -14.04
CA SER A 291 -5.71 16.07 -14.22
C SER A 291 -4.41 15.40 -13.79
N TYR A 292 -4.43 14.67 -12.67
CA TYR A 292 -3.27 13.90 -12.21
C TYR A 292 -2.98 12.72 -13.14
N ARG A 293 -4.00 12.05 -13.68
CA ARG A 293 -3.82 10.98 -14.67
C ARG A 293 -3.12 11.49 -15.93
N ALA A 294 -3.60 12.59 -16.51
CA ALA A 294 -2.96 13.19 -17.67
C ALA A 294 -1.51 13.64 -17.38
N PHE A 295 -1.26 14.18 -16.19
CA PHE A 295 0.09 14.50 -15.72
C PHE A 295 0.95 13.23 -15.62
N TYR A 296 0.45 12.17 -15.00
CA TYR A 296 1.14 10.89 -14.86
C TYR A 296 1.51 10.29 -16.22
N GLU A 297 0.54 10.13 -17.13
CA GLU A 297 0.74 9.56 -18.46
C GLU A 297 1.79 10.32 -19.26
N LYS A 298 1.78 11.65 -19.17
CA LYS A 298 2.74 12.51 -19.90
C LYS A 298 4.21 12.28 -19.50
N TYR A 299 4.47 11.94 -18.24
CA TYR A 299 5.84 11.90 -17.70
C TYR A 299 6.32 10.49 -17.31
N ALA A 300 5.42 9.58 -16.95
CA ALA A 300 5.76 8.25 -16.43
C ALA A 300 6.59 7.41 -17.41
N GLU A 301 6.20 7.39 -18.69
CA GLU A 301 6.88 6.58 -19.72
C GLU A 301 8.33 7.02 -19.98
N LYS A 302 8.66 8.29 -19.71
CA LYS A 302 10.00 8.85 -19.91
C LYS A 302 10.93 8.72 -18.71
N LEU A 303 10.43 8.26 -17.56
CA LEU A 303 11.23 8.15 -16.34
C LEU A 303 12.50 7.30 -16.49
N PRO A 304 12.51 6.17 -17.23
CA PRO A 304 13.75 5.42 -17.47
C PRO A 304 14.79 6.22 -18.26
N GLU A 305 14.37 7.00 -19.25
CA GLU A 305 15.25 7.89 -20.01
C GLU A 305 15.81 9.01 -19.12
N TYR A 306 14.96 9.62 -18.28
CA TYR A 306 15.35 10.62 -17.31
C TYR A 306 16.37 10.10 -16.29
N LYS A 307 16.25 8.82 -15.88
CA LYS A 307 17.25 8.14 -15.04
C LYS A 307 18.61 8.11 -15.72
N GLU A 308 18.68 7.73 -16.99
CA GLU A 308 19.95 7.72 -17.74
C GLU A 308 20.56 9.12 -17.84
N ILE A 309 19.76 10.15 -18.07
CA ILE A 309 20.23 11.54 -18.08
C ILE A 309 20.84 11.93 -16.72
N ALA A 310 20.15 11.63 -15.62
CA ALA A 310 20.63 11.94 -14.28
C ALA A 310 21.91 11.17 -13.92
N VAL A 311 21.98 9.88 -14.27
CA VAL A 311 23.15 9.03 -14.03
C VAL A 311 24.36 9.50 -14.84
N ASN A 312 24.17 9.89 -16.10
CA ASN A 312 25.26 10.43 -16.91
C ASN A 312 25.76 11.76 -16.35
N ALA A 313 24.87 12.66 -15.93
CA ALA A 313 25.26 13.93 -15.32
C ALA A 313 26.05 13.73 -14.01
N LEU A 314 25.67 12.72 -13.19
CA LEU A 314 26.45 12.32 -12.02
C LEU A 314 27.86 11.89 -12.42
N LYS A 315 27.99 10.97 -13.40
CA LYS A 315 29.30 10.48 -13.88
C LYS A 315 30.17 11.62 -14.42
N ASP A 316 29.59 12.56 -15.15
CA ASP A 316 30.29 13.73 -15.68
C ASP A 316 30.74 14.67 -14.56
N SER A 317 29.91 14.89 -13.53
CA SER A 317 30.27 15.66 -12.33
C SER A 317 31.52 15.10 -11.65
N LEU A 318 31.60 13.77 -11.52
CA LEU A 318 32.75 13.06 -10.93
C LEU A 318 34.02 13.15 -11.79
N ASN A 319 33.91 13.52 -13.06
CA ASN A 319 35.02 13.71 -13.99
C ASN A 319 35.38 15.20 -14.17
N GLY A 320 34.80 16.10 -13.37
CA GLY A 320 35.08 17.54 -13.43
C GLY A 320 34.34 18.26 -14.57
N GLY A 321 33.25 17.69 -15.07
CA GLY A 321 32.37 18.35 -16.04
C GLY A 321 31.81 19.66 -15.50
N ILE A 322 31.49 20.58 -16.42
CA ILE A 322 30.84 21.86 -16.11
C ILE A 322 29.53 21.89 -16.88
N PHE A 323 28.42 22.14 -16.19
CA PHE A 323 27.11 22.28 -16.81
C PHE A 323 26.60 23.72 -16.70
N PRO A 324 26.00 24.27 -17.77
CA PRO A 324 25.38 25.57 -17.69
C PRO A 324 24.18 25.53 -16.74
N PRO A 325 23.88 26.65 -16.05
CA PRO A 325 22.69 26.75 -15.23
C PRO A 325 21.44 26.69 -16.13
N VAL A 326 20.37 26.11 -15.59
CA VAL A 326 19.05 26.08 -16.25
C VAL A 326 18.15 27.12 -15.61
N TYR A 327 17.34 27.79 -16.44
CA TYR A 327 16.35 28.75 -15.96
C TYR A 327 15.12 28.01 -15.42
N SER A 328 14.61 28.48 -14.28
CA SER A 328 13.34 28.03 -13.71
C SER A 328 12.65 29.19 -13.01
N SER A 329 11.32 29.13 -12.87
CA SER A 329 10.59 30.08 -12.04
C SER A 329 10.72 29.74 -10.56
N TYR A 330 10.82 30.79 -9.73
CA TYR A 330 10.63 30.68 -8.28
C TYR A 330 9.21 31.07 -7.85
N ASP A 331 8.41 31.63 -8.76
CA ASP A 331 7.02 31.98 -8.50
C ASP A 331 6.13 30.73 -8.65
N LEU A 332 5.65 30.23 -7.51
CA LEU A 332 4.77 29.05 -7.43
C LEU A 332 3.39 29.30 -8.07
N ALA A 333 3.05 30.55 -8.39
CA ALA A 333 1.82 30.87 -9.10
C ALA A 333 1.86 30.49 -10.60
N VAL A 334 3.03 30.17 -11.16
CA VAL A 334 3.15 29.74 -12.56
C VAL A 334 2.41 28.41 -12.77
N GLN A 335 1.31 28.46 -13.53
CA GLN A 335 0.47 27.31 -13.86
C GLN A 335 0.90 26.63 -15.17
N ASN A 336 0.42 25.40 -15.37
CA ASN A 336 0.76 24.54 -16.51
C ASN A 336 2.28 24.34 -16.67
N SER A 337 3.00 24.34 -15.56
CA SER A 337 4.44 24.13 -15.53
C SER A 337 4.78 22.93 -14.65
N VAL A 338 6.02 22.45 -14.77
CA VAL A 338 6.53 21.41 -13.89
C VAL A 338 7.74 21.91 -13.13
N GLY A 339 7.97 21.29 -11.98
CA GLY A 339 9.26 21.30 -11.33
C GLY A 339 9.89 19.92 -11.36
N VAL A 340 11.17 19.87 -10.99
CA VAL A 340 11.89 18.60 -10.89
C VAL A 340 12.90 18.63 -9.76
N ALA A 341 13.07 17.50 -9.09
CA ALA A 341 14.14 17.27 -8.15
C ALA A 341 14.87 15.98 -8.47
N VAL A 342 16.20 16.03 -8.35
CA VAL A 342 17.05 14.84 -8.38
C VAL A 342 17.67 14.67 -7.02
N ARG A 343 17.53 13.47 -6.45
CA ARG A 343 18.13 13.09 -5.18
C ARG A 343 18.94 11.81 -5.36
N PHE A 344 20.14 11.81 -4.83
CA PHE A 344 20.96 10.60 -4.68
C PHE A 344 20.91 10.13 -3.24
N ARG A 345 20.80 8.81 -3.05
CA ARG A 345 20.78 8.19 -1.73
C ARG A 345 21.38 6.80 -1.77
N THR A 346 21.87 6.32 -0.64
CA THR A 346 21.96 4.88 -0.36
C THR A 346 20.65 4.43 0.28
N VAL A 347 20.52 3.13 0.60
CA VAL A 347 19.38 2.62 1.37
C VAL A 347 19.15 3.40 2.66
N THR A 348 20.23 3.78 3.35
CA THR A 348 20.19 4.37 4.69
C THR A 348 20.40 5.88 4.72
N ASN A 349 21.11 6.46 3.75
CA ASN A 349 21.57 7.85 3.83
C ASN A 349 21.27 8.65 2.55
N ASP A 350 20.95 9.93 2.72
CA ASP A 350 20.93 10.89 1.63
C ASP A 350 22.37 11.26 1.23
N ARG A 351 22.63 11.39 -0.08
CA ARG A 351 23.96 11.72 -0.64
C ARG A 351 23.98 13.01 -1.44
N GLY A 352 22.81 13.60 -1.69
CA GLY A 352 22.68 14.89 -2.35
C GLY A 352 21.28 15.10 -2.89
N CYS A 353 20.80 16.34 -2.93
CA CYS A 353 19.51 16.65 -3.54
C CYS A 353 19.46 18.10 -4.03
N PHE A 354 18.98 18.29 -5.26
CA PHE A 354 18.70 19.61 -5.80
C PHE A 354 17.36 19.62 -6.52
N ALA A 355 16.65 20.75 -6.43
CA ALA A 355 15.30 20.90 -6.96
C ALA A 355 15.10 22.26 -7.63
N LEU A 356 14.43 22.24 -8.78
CA LEU A 356 13.79 23.39 -9.41
C LEU A 356 12.28 23.26 -9.17
N TYR A 357 11.66 24.27 -8.55
CA TYR A 357 10.30 24.11 -8.02
C TYR A 357 9.21 24.14 -9.09
N CYS A 358 9.34 24.99 -10.10
CA CYS A 358 8.34 25.18 -11.16
C CYS A 358 8.93 25.91 -12.36
N GLY A 359 8.13 26.11 -13.42
CA GLY A 359 8.54 26.88 -14.59
C GLY A 359 9.70 26.25 -15.39
N VAL A 360 9.82 24.92 -15.35
CA VAL A 360 10.81 24.19 -16.14
C VAL A 360 10.28 24.01 -17.57
N GLU A 361 10.94 24.65 -18.54
CA GLU A 361 10.62 24.53 -19.97
C GLU A 361 11.34 23.36 -20.64
N ASP A 362 12.63 23.16 -20.32
CA ASP A 362 13.45 22.02 -20.76
C ASP A 362 13.66 21.05 -19.58
N LEU A 363 12.81 20.03 -19.49
CA LEU A 363 12.84 19.07 -18.39
C LEU A 363 14.11 18.21 -18.39
N GLU A 364 14.63 17.82 -19.56
CA GLU A 364 15.85 17.01 -19.65
C GLU A 364 17.08 17.81 -19.24
N GLY A 365 17.18 19.06 -19.70
CA GLY A 365 18.19 20.01 -19.23
C GLY A 365 18.11 20.23 -17.73
N ALA A 366 16.91 20.43 -17.19
CA ALA A 366 16.66 20.60 -15.77
C ALA A 366 17.07 19.37 -14.95
N ILE A 367 16.73 18.15 -15.38
CA ILE A 367 17.15 16.91 -14.72
C ILE A 367 18.68 16.80 -14.69
N ARG A 368 19.33 17.07 -15.82
CA ARG A 368 20.79 17.06 -15.92
C ARG A 368 21.43 18.05 -14.95
N HIS A 369 20.89 19.27 -14.89
CA HIS A 369 21.34 20.31 -13.96
C HIS A 369 21.11 19.90 -12.50
N CYS A 370 19.91 19.46 -12.13
CA CYS A 370 19.60 18.99 -10.79
C CYS A 370 20.49 17.83 -10.35
N ALA A 371 20.76 16.87 -11.24
CA ALA A 371 21.65 15.75 -10.95
C ALA A 371 23.09 16.22 -10.72
N PHE A 372 23.59 17.14 -11.55
CA PHE A 372 24.92 17.72 -11.37
C PHE A 372 25.07 18.45 -10.03
N GLU A 373 24.10 19.30 -9.66
CA GLU A 373 24.08 20.02 -8.39
C GLU A 373 23.89 19.09 -7.19
N ALA A 374 23.02 18.09 -7.30
CA ALA A 374 22.81 17.09 -6.25
C ALA A 374 24.11 16.33 -5.95
N ALA A 375 24.90 15.97 -6.95
CA ALA A 375 26.18 15.28 -6.76
C ALA A 375 27.23 16.13 -6.00
N ARG A 376 27.05 17.45 -5.97
CA ARG A 376 27.98 18.44 -5.41
C ARG A 376 27.41 19.16 -4.20
N ASP A 377 26.27 18.69 -3.69
CA ASP A 377 25.55 19.32 -2.60
C ASP A 377 26.42 19.42 -1.33
N PRO A 378 26.80 20.63 -0.89
CA PRO A 378 27.77 20.84 0.18
C PRO A 378 27.27 20.40 1.56
N ARG A 379 25.97 20.07 1.68
CA ARG A 379 25.37 19.52 2.91
C ARG A 379 25.77 18.07 3.14
N TYR A 380 26.29 17.39 2.13
CA TYR A 380 26.66 15.98 2.17
C TYR A 380 28.14 15.78 1.83
N PRO A 381 28.79 14.72 2.34
CA PRO A 381 30.10 14.31 1.84
C PRO A 381 30.01 14.03 0.34
N HIS A 382 31.04 14.44 -0.43
CA HIS A 382 31.10 14.22 -1.87
C HIS A 382 30.84 12.75 -2.23
N ILE A 383 30.15 12.53 -3.35
CA ILE A 383 29.93 11.19 -3.91
C ILE A 383 31.25 10.69 -4.51
N GLU A 384 31.65 9.48 -4.16
CA GLU A 384 32.83 8.82 -4.72
C GLU A 384 32.48 7.84 -5.84
N LYS A 385 33.43 7.54 -6.73
CA LYS A 385 33.22 6.54 -7.79
C LYS A 385 32.94 5.13 -7.22
N ALA A 386 33.50 4.83 -6.05
CA ALA A 386 33.41 3.52 -5.41
C ALA A 386 32.07 3.25 -4.70
N GLU A 387 31.18 4.24 -4.57
CA GLU A 387 29.85 4.05 -3.98
C GLU A 387 28.72 4.00 -5.01
N LEU A 388 29.00 4.22 -6.30
CA LEU A 388 27.98 4.26 -7.35
C LEU A 388 27.09 3.01 -7.35
N ASP A 389 27.67 1.84 -7.09
CA ASP A 389 26.99 0.53 -7.02
C ASP A 389 25.92 0.43 -5.92
N LYS A 390 26.00 1.30 -4.91
CA LYS A 390 25.11 1.36 -3.75
C LYS A 390 24.12 2.53 -3.83
N LEU A 391 24.24 3.38 -4.84
CA LEU A 391 23.40 4.55 -5.00
C LEU A 391 22.11 4.25 -5.75
N TYR A 392 21.08 4.94 -5.29
CA TYR A 392 19.80 5.10 -5.94
C TYR A 392 19.66 6.54 -6.38
N VAL A 393 19.08 6.73 -7.55
CA VAL A 393 18.58 8.02 -8.02
C VAL A 393 17.08 8.06 -7.80
N ASN A 394 16.60 9.16 -7.20
CA ASN A 394 15.20 9.53 -7.19
C ASN A 394 15.01 10.72 -8.11
N ILE A 395 14.08 10.61 -9.06
CA ILE A 395 13.64 11.72 -9.91
C ILE A 395 12.19 12.01 -9.55
N SER A 396 11.95 13.18 -8.95
CA SER A 396 10.61 13.64 -8.62
C SER A 396 10.19 14.75 -9.58
N ILE A 397 9.05 14.60 -10.24
CA ILE A 397 8.45 15.64 -11.08
C ILE A 397 7.23 16.17 -10.35
N PHE A 398 7.22 17.49 -10.12
CA PHE A 398 6.14 18.19 -9.44
C PHE A 398 5.15 18.73 -10.47
N SER A 399 3.85 18.55 -10.24
CA SER A 399 2.83 19.31 -10.97
C SER A 399 2.77 20.76 -10.50
N ASP A 400 1.75 21.51 -10.94
CA ASP A 400 1.47 22.85 -10.44
C ASP A 400 1.31 22.87 -8.91
N TRP A 401 1.88 23.90 -8.28
CA TRP A 401 1.78 24.12 -6.85
C TRP A 401 0.46 24.80 -6.49
N GLN A 402 -0.19 24.28 -5.46
CA GLN A 402 -1.46 24.79 -4.96
C GLN A 402 -1.30 25.24 -3.52
N LYS A 403 -1.76 26.46 -3.21
CA LYS A 403 -1.81 26.94 -1.82
C LYS A 403 -2.76 26.06 -1.03
N MET A 404 -2.31 25.60 0.14
CA MET A 404 -3.09 24.75 1.03
C MET A 404 -4.02 25.60 1.90
N ASN A 405 -5.22 25.10 2.19
CA ASN A 405 -6.18 25.77 3.07
C ASN A 405 -5.83 25.60 4.57
N GLY A 406 -4.95 24.66 4.89
CA GLY A 406 -4.42 24.41 6.22
C GLY A 406 -3.27 23.40 6.15
N ALA A 407 -2.48 23.27 7.22
CA ALA A 407 -1.26 22.46 7.20
C ALA A 407 -1.50 20.97 6.87
N LEU A 408 -2.68 20.43 7.18
CA LEU A 408 -3.06 19.03 6.90
C LEU A 408 -3.84 18.86 5.58
N ASP A 409 -3.99 19.91 4.76
CA ASP A 409 -4.65 19.84 3.45
C ASP A 409 -3.71 19.25 2.39
N PHE A 410 -3.26 18.01 2.58
CA PHE A 410 -2.43 17.26 1.64
C PHE A 410 -2.51 15.76 1.90
N VAL A 411 -2.11 14.95 0.91
CA VAL A 411 -2.02 13.50 1.05
C VAL A 411 -0.54 13.09 1.07
N PRO A 412 -0.03 12.53 2.18
CA PRO A 412 1.36 12.13 2.26
C PRO A 412 1.65 11.01 1.24
N GLY A 413 2.85 11.02 0.66
CA GLY A 413 3.24 10.07 -0.39
C GLY A 413 2.76 10.44 -1.79
N PHE A 414 1.76 11.30 -1.91
CA PHE A 414 1.24 11.84 -3.16
C PHE A 414 1.70 13.28 -3.39
N ASP A 415 1.50 14.14 -2.38
CA ASP A 415 1.84 15.55 -2.43
C ASP A 415 3.26 15.81 -1.90
N SER A 416 4.09 16.50 -2.68
CA SER A 416 5.27 17.20 -2.14
C SER A 416 4.83 18.52 -1.54
N LEU A 417 5.52 18.98 -0.50
CA LEU A 417 5.18 20.22 0.19
C LEU A 417 6.28 21.26 0.10
N ILE A 418 5.88 22.50 -0.16
CA ILE A 418 6.69 23.69 0.10
C ILE A 418 6.10 24.42 1.29
N MET A 419 6.97 24.83 2.22
CA MET A 419 6.64 25.75 3.30
C MET A 419 7.43 27.04 3.13
N ASP A 420 6.70 28.15 3.06
CA ASP A 420 7.27 29.49 3.10
C ASP A 420 7.20 30.05 4.53
N ASN A 421 8.34 30.53 5.03
CA ASN A 421 8.49 31.22 6.30
C ASN A 421 9.03 32.64 6.04
N PRO A 422 8.17 33.65 5.89
CA PRO A 422 8.59 35.03 5.64
C PRO A 422 9.45 35.62 6.77
N ASN A 423 9.38 35.04 7.98
CA ASN A 423 10.13 35.47 9.15
C ASN A 423 11.48 34.75 9.31
N ALA A 424 11.89 33.93 8.35
CA ALA A 424 13.15 33.21 8.42
C ALA A 424 14.36 34.16 8.46
N SER A 425 15.38 33.80 9.24
CA SER A 425 16.57 34.63 9.46
C SER A 425 17.49 34.75 8.26
N THR A 426 17.37 33.84 7.29
CA THR A 426 18.17 33.81 6.06
C THR A 426 17.31 33.43 4.85
N GLU A 427 17.65 33.94 3.67
CA GLU A 427 16.87 33.71 2.44
C GLU A 427 16.74 32.22 2.07
N ASP A 428 17.76 31.40 2.35
CA ASP A 428 17.76 29.95 2.09
C ASP A 428 16.77 29.17 2.96
N LEU A 429 16.29 29.76 4.06
CA LEU A 429 15.32 29.15 4.97
C LEU A 429 13.91 29.71 4.79
N LYS A 430 13.73 30.74 3.95
CA LYS A 430 12.41 31.29 3.67
C LYS A 430 11.50 30.32 2.94
N ARG A 431 12.07 29.36 2.20
CA ARG A 431 11.32 28.34 1.48
C ARG A 431 11.96 26.99 1.68
N THR A 432 11.18 26.03 2.16
CA THR A 432 11.65 24.67 2.38
C THR A 432 10.77 23.67 1.64
N LEU A 433 11.38 22.80 0.84
CA LEU A 433 10.72 21.69 0.15
C LEU A 433 10.88 20.37 0.93
N LEU A 434 9.83 19.55 0.99
CA LEU A 434 9.91 18.13 1.35
C LEU A 434 9.17 17.29 0.29
N GLN A 435 9.87 16.33 -0.32
CA GLN A 435 9.35 15.53 -1.43
C GLN A 435 8.41 14.43 -0.92
N ALA A 436 7.35 14.15 -1.70
CA ALA A 436 6.34 13.13 -1.41
C ALA A 436 6.94 11.76 -1.11
N SER A 437 7.99 11.35 -1.84
CA SER A 437 8.62 10.02 -1.71
C SER A 437 9.19 9.75 -0.33
N LEU A 438 9.54 10.79 0.45
CA LEU A 438 10.03 10.60 1.82
C LEU A 438 8.95 10.01 2.73
N ALA A 439 7.67 10.26 2.42
CA ALA A 439 6.56 9.73 3.20
C ALA A 439 6.42 8.21 3.02
N THR A 440 6.54 7.72 1.78
CA THR A 440 6.50 6.29 1.47
C THR A 440 7.77 5.58 1.92
N GLU A 441 8.95 6.14 1.61
CA GLU A 441 10.26 5.56 1.98
C GLU A 441 10.46 5.40 3.49
N ARG A 442 9.93 6.33 4.28
CA ARG A 442 10.16 6.39 5.74
C ARG A 442 8.90 6.13 6.56
N ALA A 443 7.80 5.76 5.91
CA ALA A 443 6.48 5.55 6.51
C ALA A 443 6.10 6.71 7.47
N TYR A 444 6.09 7.94 6.96
CA TYR A 444 5.68 9.10 7.76
C TYR A 444 4.17 9.28 7.73
N SER A 445 3.55 9.62 8.85
CA SER A 445 2.18 10.15 8.84
C SER A 445 2.19 11.60 8.34
N ALA A 446 1.02 12.17 8.03
CA ALA A 446 0.91 13.59 7.65
C ALA A 446 1.54 14.52 8.71
N GLN A 447 1.30 14.24 10.00
CA GLN A 447 1.89 15.04 11.10
C GLN A 447 3.41 14.88 11.20
N GLU A 448 3.93 13.67 11.02
CA GLU A 448 5.38 13.45 11.02
C GLU A 448 6.04 14.12 9.80
N PHE A 449 5.38 14.09 8.64
CA PHE A 449 5.85 14.76 7.42
C PHE A 449 5.99 16.27 7.64
N LEU A 450 4.97 16.93 8.21
CA LEU A 450 5.03 18.35 8.58
C LEU A 450 6.11 18.64 9.62
N ARG A 451 6.26 17.78 10.63
CA ARG A 451 7.32 17.91 11.64
C ARG A 451 8.71 17.88 11.01
N ARG A 452 8.92 17.01 10.03
CA ARG A 452 10.17 16.91 9.27
C ARG A 452 10.39 18.15 8.40
N LEU A 453 9.33 18.67 7.79
CA LEU A 453 9.39 19.90 7.00
C LEU A 453 9.80 21.11 7.86
N CYS A 454 9.17 21.31 9.02
CA CYS A 454 9.54 22.37 9.96
C CYS A 454 10.99 22.23 10.45
N ARG A 455 11.42 21.02 10.81
CA ARG A 455 12.81 20.77 11.22
C ARG A 455 13.81 21.06 10.10
N LYS A 456 13.47 20.73 8.85
CA LYS A 456 14.31 21.04 7.68
C LYS A 456 14.44 22.55 7.47
N ALA A 457 13.41 23.32 7.79
CA ALA A 457 13.42 24.78 7.81
C ALA A 457 14.11 25.38 9.06
N LYS A 458 14.67 24.54 9.94
CA LYS A 458 15.35 24.95 11.18
C LYS A 458 14.47 25.74 12.16
N ILE A 459 13.17 25.44 12.19
CA ILE A 459 12.22 25.96 13.19
C ILE A 459 11.70 24.82 14.09
N ASP A 460 10.90 25.15 15.10
CA ASP A 460 10.29 24.15 15.98
C ASP A 460 9.47 23.13 15.17
N GLY A 461 9.61 21.84 15.50
CA GLY A 461 8.97 20.76 14.75
C GLY A 461 7.44 20.78 14.79
N ASN A 462 6.83 21.50 15.73
CA ASN A 462 5.39 21.65 15.85
C ASN A 462 4.93 23.07 15.45
N ALA A 463 5.79 23.89 14.85
CA ALA A 463 5.46 25.25 14.43
C ALA A 463 4.26 25.29 13.46
N TRP A 464 4.08 24.27 12.62
CA TRP A 464 2.90 24.11 11.75
C TRP A 464 1.58 24.07 12.52
N GLN A 465 1.61 23.71 13.81
CA GLN A 465 0.45 23.64 14.69
C GLN A 465 0.38 24.83 15.65
N THR A 466 1.52 25.27 16.21
CA THR A 466 1.57 26.31 17.25
C THR A 466 1.61 27.73 16.67
N GLU A 467 2.15 27.89 15.46
CA GLU A 467 2.32 29.18 14.78
C GLU A 467 1.91 29.13 13.29
N PRO A 468 0.79 28.49 12.92
CA PRO A 468 0.42 28.30 11.51
C PRO A 468 0.25 29.63 10.76
N GLN A 469 -0.11 30.71 11.45
CA GLN A 469 -0.26 32.05 10.87
C GLN A 469 1.05 32.66 10.35
N ASN A 470 2.20 32.12 10.78
CA ASN A 470 3.52 32.57 10.36
C ASN A 470 4.05 31.79 9.15
N LEU A 471 3.29 30.81 8.65
CA LEU A 471 3.74 29.86 7.65
C LEU A 471 2.73 29.79 6.51
N GLU A 472 3.22 29.72 5.28
CA GLU A 472 2.38 29.38 4.13
C GLU A 472 2.78 28.01 3.59
N PHE A 473 1.79 27.19 3.26
CA PHE A 473 2.02 25.84 2.74
C PHE A 473 1.46 25.71 1.33
N PHE A 474 2.21 25.02 0.48
CA PHE A 474 1.84 24.67 -0.87
C PHE A 474 2.04 23.18 -1.07
N LYS A 475 1.15 22.54 -1.83
CA LYS A 475 1.24 21.14 -2.22
C LYS A 475 1.34 21.00 -3.74
N ALA A 476 2.00 19.94 -4.18
CA ALA A 476 1.98 19.52 -5.57
C ALA A 476 1.95 17.99 -5.66
N PRO A 477 0.95 17.41 -6.35
CA PRO A 477 1.01 16.03 -6.81
C PRO A 477 2.36 15.74 -7.46
N THR A 478 2.99 14.64 -7.04
CA THR A 478 4.35 14.32 -7.44
C THR A 478 4.43 12.91 -8.00
N ILE A 479 5.16 12.75 -9.09
CA ILE A 479 5.58 11.44 -9.62
C ILE A 479 7.02 11.24 -9.17
N THR A 480 7.35 10.12 -8.53
CA THR A 480 8.74 9.80 -8.19
C THR A 480 9.16 8.47 -8.78
N TYR A 481 10.24 8.49 -9.56
CA TYR A 481 10.94 7.31 -10.02
C TYR A 481 12.13 7.02 -9.11
N THR A 482 12.27 5.78 -8.67
CA THR A 482 13.42 5.31 -7.90
C THR A 482 14.10 4.19 -8.67
N SER A 483 15.41 4.31 -8.88
CA SER A 483 16.17 3.26 -9.56
C SER A 483 17.61 3.23 -9.07
N LYS A 484 18.20 2.05 -9.10
CA LYS A 484 19.61 1.84 -8.78
C LYS A 484 20.48 2.32 -9.95
N ILE A 485 21.63 2.91 -9.64
CA ILE A 485 22.47 3.56 -10.67
C ILE A 485 23.18 2.56 -11.61
N HIS A 486 23.39 1.31 -11.17
CA HIS A 486 24.21 0.32 -11.88
C HIS A 486 23.44 -0.77 -12.62
N GLU A 487 22.12 -0.62 -12.78
CA GLU A 487 21.27 -1.54 -13.56
C GLU A 487 20.97 -1.00 -14.96
#